data_AF-A0A662UWB1-F1
#
_entry.id   AF-A0A662UWB1-F1
#
_cell.length_a   1.000
_cell.length_b   1.000
_cell.length_c   1.000
_cell.angle_alpha   90.00
_cell.angle_beta   90.00
_cell.angle_gamma   90.00
#
_symmetry.space_group_name_H-M   'P 1'
#
loop_
_entity.id
_entity.type
_entity.pdbx_description
1 polymer ?
#
loop_
_entity_poly.entity_id
_entity_poly.type
_entity_poly.pdbx_seq_one_letter_code
_entity_poly.pdbx_strand_id
1 'polypeptide(L)'
;MTLIRATTILAGLTGKPESRKELSTGVQLVGRGRVVWAKKPFWFRNAPYTVGPYAHDGQIEIRLMFANAAHQAKGMKGLDPETGLPHAAAHVMRKLTGATAPHRMDPAKYPSKIQRTAYREADLIAEARRRGLGTPAYVPPARV
;
A
#
# COMPACT_ATOMS: atom_id res chain seq x y z
N MET A 1 2.74 3.21 15.26
CA MET A 1 2.38 1.91 15.88
C MET A 1 1.30 1.28 15.02
N THR A 2 1.49 0.05 14.52
CA THR A 2 0.46 -0.62 13.72
C THR A 2 -0.40 -1.50 14.61
N LEU A 3 -1.71 -1.27 14.60
CA LEU A 3 -2.68 -2.09 15.33
C LEU A 3 -2.85 -3.43 14.62
N ILE A 4 -2.50 -4.53 15.30
CA ILE A 4 -2.89 -5.88 14.87
C ILE A 4 -4.38 -6.02 15.19
N ARG A 5 -5.22 -6.08 14.16
CA ARG A 5 -6.66 -6.27 14.33
C ARG A 5 -6.95 -7.75 14.57
N ALA A 6 -7.93 -8.06 15.41
CA ALA A 6 -8.37 -9.43 15.64
C ALA A 6 -8.77 -10.15 14.33
N THR A 7 -9.26 -9.39 13.35
CA THR A 7 -9.57 -9.89 12.01
C THR A 7 -8.34 -10.41 11.25
N THR A 8 -7.15 -9.87 11.49
CA THR A 8 -5.88 -10.37 10.91
C THR A 8 -5.51 -11.74 11.50
N ILE A 9 -5.78 -11.97 12.79
CA ILE A 9 -5.55 -13.26 13.46
C ILE A 9 -6.55 -14.30 12.93
N LEU A 10 -7.84 -13.93 12.86
CA LEU A 10 -8.91 -14.78 12.32
C LEU A 10 -8.72 -15.10 10.83
N ALA A 11 -8.26 -14.15 10.01
CA ALA A 11 -7.93 -14.38 8.61
C ALA A 11 -6.77 -15.36 8.44
N GLY A 12 -5.80 -15.34 9.37
CA GLY A 12 -4.74 -16.34 9.44
C GLY A 12 -5.21 -17.74 9.79
N LEU A 13 -6.25 -17.85 10.63
CA LEU A 13 -6.85 -19.13 11.05
C LEU A 13 -7.84 -19.71 10.03
N THR A 14 -8.58 -18.85 9.31
CA THR A 14 -9.67 -19.25 8.41
C THR A 14 -9.24 -19.38 6.94
N GLY A 15 -8.00 -19.01 6.60
CA GLY A 15 -7.45 -19.12 5.24
C GLY A 15 -8.08 -18.17 4.21
N LYS A 16 -9.02 -17.30 4.62
CA LYS A 16 -9.63 -16.28 3.78
C LYS A 16 -9.07 -14.91 4.15
N PRO A 17 -8.00 -14.44 3.49
CA PRO A 17 -7.51 -13.08 3.71
C PRO A 17 -8.61 -12.06 3.34
N GLU A 18 -8.72 -10.99 4.13
CA GLU A 18 -9.60 -9.85 3.83
C GLU A 18 -9.38 -9.31 2.41
N SER A 19 -10.39 -8.67 1.83
CA SER A 19 -10.26 -8.11 0.48
C SER A 19 -9.19 -7.01 0.45
N ARG A 20 -8.46 -6.87 -0.67
CA ARG A 20 -7.35 -5.90 -0.80
C ARG A 20 -7.73 -4.45 -0.46
N LYS A 21 -9.01 -4.08 -0.54
CA LYS A 21 -9.49 -2.73 -0.19
C LYS A 21 -9.54 -2.54 1.34
N GLU A 22 -9.90 -3.57 2.09
CA GLU A 22 -10.01 -3.56 3.56
C GLU A 22 -8.64 -3.67 4.25
N LEU A 23 -7.69 -4.38 3.61
CA LEU A 23 -6.31 -4.51 4.07
C LEU A 23 -5.46 -3.22 3.98
N SER A 24 -6.01 -2.14 3.44
CA SER A 24 -5.30 -0.88 3.15
C SER A 24 -4.79 -0.10 4.37
N THR A 25 -5.25 -0.49 5.56
CA THR A 25 -4.94 0.23 6.82
C THR A 25 -4.32 -0.67 7.91
N GLY A 26 -3.82 -1.88 7.58
CA GLY A 26 -3.44 -2.88 8.59
C GLY A 26 -2.16 -3.68 8.32
N VAL A 27 -1.80 -4.49 9.34
CA VAL A 27 -0.78 -5.56 9.22
C VAL A 27 -1.40 -6.71 8.42
N GLN A 28 -0.69 -7.18 7.40
CA GLN A 28 -1.06 -8.33 6.58
C GLN A 28 -0.27 -9.55 7.06
N LEU A 29 -0.95 -10.67 7.33
CA LEU A 29 -0.31 -11.98 7.39
C LEU A 29 -0.21 -12.53 5.97
N VAL A 30 1.01 -12.72 5.49
CA VAL A 30 1.29 -13.19 4.12
C VAL A 30 1.88 -14.58 4.20
N GLY A 31 1.24 -15.53 3.51
CA GLY A 31 1.80 -16.85 3.29
C GLY A 31 2.86 -16.85 2.20
N ARG A 32 3.81 -17.79 2.30
CA ARG A 32 4.91 -17.97 1.34
C ARG A 32 4.43 -18.11 -0.09
N GLY A 33 3.37 -18.87 -0.34
CA GLY A 33 2.85 -19.10 -1.69
C GLY A 33 3.98 -19.48 -2.66
N ARG A 34 4.13 -18.71 -3.75
CA ARG A 34 5.17 -18.90 -4.78
C ARG A 34 6.48 -18.13 -4.53
N VAL A 35 6.65 -17.54 -3.35
CA VAL A 35 7.84 -16.75 -3.00
C VAL A 35 8.96 -17.70 -2.57
N VAL A 36 9.73 -18.18 -3.56
CA VAL A 36 10.75 -19.21 -3.35
C VAL A 36 11.87 -18.77 -2.39
N TRP A 37 12.20 -17.48 -2.37
CA TRP A 37 13.23 -16.88 -1.51
C TRP A 37 12.78 -16.65 -0.06
N ALA A 38 11.49 -16.77 0.25
CA ALA A 38 11.01 -16.57 1.61
C ALA A 38 11.39 -17.77 2.50
N LYS A 39 12.20 -17.51 3.53
CA LYS A 39 12.63 -18.53 4.51
C LYS A 39 11.51 -18.96 5.45
N LYS A 40 10.57 -18.06 5.77
CA LYS A 40 9.45 -18.31 6.68
C LYS A 40 8.20 -18.68 5.88
N PRO A 41 7.39 -19.65 6.34
CA PRO A 41 6.15 -20.03 5.67
C PRO A 41 5.09 -18.92 5.72
N PHE A 42 5.18 -18.04 6.71
CA PHE A 42 4.33 -16.86 6.86
C PHE A 42 5.13 -15.69 7.43
N TRP A 43 4.75 -14.45 7.12
CA TRP A 43 5.30 -13.26 7.76
C TRP A 43 4.28 -12.13 7.81
N PHE A 44 4.51 -11.22 8.76
CA PHE A 44 3.75 -9.98 8.84
C PHE A 44 4.40 -8.91 7.97
N ARG A 45 3.59 -8.14 7.23
CA ARG A 45 4.02 -6.91 6.58
C ARG A 45 2.96 -5.83 6.76
N ASN A 46 3.35 -4.57 6.84
CA ASN A 46 2.39 -3.49 6.68
C ASN A 46 1.93 -3.46 5.22
N ALA A 47 0.62 -3.31 4.99
CA ALA A 47 0.16 -2.89 3.67
C ALA A 47 0.82 -1.54 3.35
N PRO A 48 1.37 -1.34 2.13
CA PRO A 48 1.81 -0.02 1.75
C PRO A 48 0.60 0.91 1.84
N TYR A 49 0.77 2.10 2.42
CA TYR A 49 -0.28 3.14 2.54
C TYR A 49 -0.89 3.54 1.18
N THR A 50 -0.27 3.09 0.08
CA THR A 50 -0.72 3.26 -1.29
C THR A 50 -1.58 2.09 -1.82
N VAL A 51 -1.88 1.07 -1.02
CA VAL A 51 -2.68 -0.11 -1.39
C VAL A 51 -4.07 0.03 -0.79
N GLY A 52 -4.89 0.92 -1.35
CA GLY A 52 -6.24 1.24 -0.89
C GLY A 52 -6.89 2.29 -1.79
N PRO A 53 -8.16 2.70 -1.55
CA PRO A 53 -8.89 3.69 -2.36
C PRO A 53 -8.23 5.09 -2.39
N TYR A 54 -7.13 5.28 -1.65
CA TYR A 54 -6.40 6.54 -1.48
C TYR A 54 -5.25 6.72 -2.48
N ALA A 55 -5.07 5.81 -3.44
CA ALA A 55 -4.12 6.03 -4.52
C ALA A 55 -4.64 7.16 -5.41
N HIS A 56 -3.91 8.27 -5.49
CA HIS A 56 -4.28 9.37 -6.39
C HIS A 56 -4.05 8.98 -7.86
N ASP A 57 -4.66 9.73 -8.78
CA ASP A 57 -4.67 9.39 -10.21
C ASP A 57 -3.28 9.13 -10.78
N GLY A 58 -2.31 10.03 -10.55
CA GLY A 58 -0.93 9.80 -10.97
C GLY A 58 -0.27 8.51 -10.45
N GLN A 59 -0.63 8.01 -9.26
CA GLN A 59 -0.16 6.70 -8.78
C GLN A 59 -0.81 5.54 -9.55
N ILE A 60 -2.07 5.67 -9.94
CA ILE A 60 -2.76 4.67 -10.76
C ILE A 60 -2.14 4.65 -12.15
N GLU A 61 -1.93 5.82 -12.76
CA GLU A 61 -1.34 5.96 -14.09
C GLU A 61 0.05 5.35 -14.18
N ILE A 62 0.95 5.68 -13.26
CA ILE A 62 2.32 5.12 -13.32
C ILE A 62 2.31 3.59 -13.12
N ARG A 63 1.37 3.05 -12.34
CA ARG A 63 1.19 1.60 -12.18
C ARG A 63 0.68 0.95 -13.47
N LEU A 64 -0.24 1.60 -14.17
CA LEU A 64 -0.74 1.14 -15.46
C LEU A 64 0.37 1.20 -16.53
N MET A 65 1.13 2.29 -16.58
CA MET A 65 2.30 2.42 -17.46
C MET A 65 3.32 1.31 -17.20
N PHE A 66 3.62 1.03 -15.92
CA PHE A 66 4.50 -0.06 -15.51
C PHE A 66 3.97 -1.42 -15.97
N ALA A 67 2.70 -1.71 -15.71
CA ALA A 67 2.07 -2.97 -16.11
C ALA A 67 2.09 -3.14 -17.64
N ASN A 68 1.76 -2.09 -18.39
CA ASN A 68 1.77 -2.10 -19.86
C ASN A 68 3.17 -2.32 -20.42
N ALA A 69 4.20 -1.69 -19.85
CA ALA A 69 5.59 -1.91 -20.26
C ALA A 69 6.04 -3.34 -19.93
N ALA A 70 5.73 -3.85 -18.75
CA ALA A 70 6.08 -5.20 -18.33
C ALA A 70 5.39 -6.29 -19.17
N HIS A 71 4.12 -6.11 -19.53
CA HIS A 71 3.36 -7.06 -20.35
C HIS A 71 3.92 -7.26 -21.76
N GLN A 72 4.68 -6.30 -22.28
CA GLN A 72 5.32 -6.42 -23.58
C GLN A 72 6.45 -7.46 -23.59
N ALA A 73 6.99 -7.82 -22.43
CA ALA A 73 7.96 -8.88 -22.29
C ALA A 73 7.32 -10.29 -22.14
N LYS A 74 5.99 -10.41 -22.27
CA LYS A 74 5.29 -11.68 -22.11
C LYS A 74 5.80 -12.71 -23.13
N GLY A 75 6.22 -13.86 -22.63
CA GLY A 75 6.76 -14.96 -23.46
C GLY A 75 8.28 -14.94 -23.62
N MET A 76 8.94 -13.82 -23.30
CA MET A 76 10.40 -13.75 -23.26
C MET A 76 10.93 -14.46 -22.01
N LYS A 77 12.04 -15.19 -22.15
CA LYS A 77 12.65 -15.99 -21.08
C LYS A 77 14.11 -15.60 -20.90
N GLY A 78 14.64 -15.81 -19.71
CA GLY A 78 16.02 -15.48 -19.39
C GLY A 78 16.24 -14.00 -19.07
N LEU A 79 17.49 -13.57 -19.19
CA LEU A 79 17.92 -12.20 -18.94
C LEU A 79 18.15 -11.50 -20.27
N ASP A 80 17.80 -10.22 -20.31
CA ASP A 80 18.05 -9.34 -21.42
C ASP A 80 19.57 -9.12 -21.58
N PRO A 81 20.14 -9.36 -22.76
CA PRO A 81 21.60 -9.35 -22.96
C PRO A 81 22.22 -7.96 -22.83
N GLU A 82 21.45 -6.90 -23.09
CA GLU A 82 21.95 -5.51 -23.01
C GLU A 82 21.99 -5.01 -21.57
N THR A 83 20.92 -5.28 -20.80
CA THR A 83 20.75 -4.72 -19.45
C THR A 83 21.11 -5.69 -18.34
N GLY A 84 21.21 -7.00 -18.62
CA GLY A 84 21.37 -8.06 -17.63
C GLY A 84 20.15 -8.28 -16.74
N LEU A 85 19.02 -7.60 -17.02
CA LEU A 85 17.80 -7.67 -16.23
C LEU A 85 16.81 -8.68 -16.82
N PRO A 86 15.86 -9.23 -16.04
CA PRO A 86 14.72 -9.95 -16.62
C PRO A 86 14.01 -9.06 -17.65
N HIS A 87 13.59 -9.62 -18.79
CA HIS A 87 13.04 -8.83 -19.90
C HIS A 87 11.92 -7.87 -19.48
N ALA A 88 11.01 -8.29 -18.58
CA ALA A 88 9.97 -7.39 -18.07
C ALA A 88 10.55 -6.12 -17.41
N ALA A 89 11.61 -6.27 -16.61
CA ALA A 89 12.30 -5.14 -15.99
C ALA A 89 13.09 -4.32 -17.03
N ALA A 90 13.72 -4.96 -18.01
CA ALA A 90 14.42 -4.27 -19.09
C ALA A 90 13.49 -3.39 -19.93
N HIS A 91 12.28 -3.89 -20.26
CA HIS A 91 11.24 -3.14 -20.97
C HIS A 91 10.73 -1.96 -20.15
N VAL A 92 10.46 -2.18 -18.85
CA VAL A 92 10.08 -1.11 -17.92
C VAL A 92 11.17 -0.04 -17.86
N MET A 93 12.44 -0.41 -17.69
CA MET A 93 13.55 0.52 -17.61
C MET A 93 13.66 1.36 -18.89
N ARG A 94 13.61 0.72 -20.06
CA ARG A 94 13.71 1.43 -21.35
C ARG A 94 12.56 2.41 -21.58
N LYS A 95 11.33 2.05 -21.17
CA LYS A 95 10.13 2.84 -21.46
C LYS A 95 9.79 3.90 -20.41
N LEU A 96 10.19 3.67 -19.16
CA LEU A 96 9.75 4.50 -18.02
C LEU A 96 10.88 5.25 -17.33
N THR A 97 12.13 5.08 -17.73
CA THR A 97 13.22 5.97 -17.26
C THR A 97 12.87 7.42 -17.63
N GLY A 98 12.77 8.28 -16.62
CA GLY A 98 12.41 9.70 -16.79
C GLY A 98 10.91 9.97 -17.04
N ALA A 99 10.07 8.94 -17.17
CA ALA A 99 8.64 9.13 -17.36
C ALA A 99 7.97 9.68 -16.10
N THR A 100 7.00 10.57 -16.29
CA THR A 100 6.18 11.11 -15.19
C THR A 100 4.71 10.91 -15.50
N ALA A 101 3.91 10.68 -14.44
CA ALA A 101 2.47 10.51 -14.58
C ALA A 101 1.81 11.84 -15.00
N PRO A 102 0.89 11.84 -15.98
CA PRO A 102 0.17 13.04 -16.42
C PRO A 102 -0.52 13.77 -15.27
N HIS A 103 -1.21 13.05 -14.40
CA HIS A 103 -1.92 13.59 -13.24
C HIS A 103 -1.10 13.46 -11.96
N ARG A 104 0.21 13.70 -12.04
CA ARG A 104 1.07 13.75 -10.85
C ARG A 104 0.60 14.89 -9.94
N MET A 105 0.48 14.58 -8.65
CA MET A 105 0.27 15.61 -7.64
C MET A 105 1.57 16.38 -7.40
N ASP A 106 1.46 17.66 -7.05
CA ASP A 106 2.59 18.44 -6.57
C ASP A 106 3.26 17.74 -5.36
N PRO A 107 4.58 17.46 -5.40
CA PRO A 107 5.30 16.83 -4.30
C PRO A 107 5.16 17.55 -2.95
N ALA A 108 4.88 18.85 -2.91
CA ALA A 108 4.63 19.59 -1.68
C ALA A 108 3.25 19.26 -1.08
N LYS A 109 2.30 18.85 -1.91
CA LYS A 109 0.92 18.56 -1.53
C LYS A 109 0.68 17.09 -1.16
N TYR A 110 1.72 16.27 -1.17
CA TYR A 110 1.59 14.86 -0.81
C TYR A 110 1.04 14.72 0.62
N PRO A 111 -0.02 13.91 0.83
CA PRO A 111 -0.63 13.75 2.15
C PRO A 111 0.37 13.39 3.23
N SER A 112 1.39 12.57 2.91
CA SER A 112 2.46 12.19 3.83
C SER A 112 3.37 13.35 4.26
N LYS A 113 3.46 14.42 3.48
CA LYS A 113 4.20 15.64 3.85
C LYS A 113 3.34 16.65 4.60
N ILE A 114 2.05 16.73 4.27
CA ILE A 114 1.11 17.63 4.93
C ILE A 114 0.73 17.11 6.33
N GLN A 115 0.51 15.80 6.46
CA GLN A 115 0.05 15.18 7.70
C GLN A 115 0.61 13.77 7.88
N ARG A 116 1.06 13.46 9.09
CA ARG A 116 1.62 12.13 9.42
C ARG A 116 0.54 11.07 9.66
N THR A 117 -0.69 11.49 9.95
CA THR A 117 -1.84 10.63 10.25
C THR A 117 -2.84 10.66 9.10
N ALA A 118 -3.62 9.58 8.95
CA ALA A 118 -4.64 9.48 7.92
C ALA A 118 -5.79 10.48 8.10
N TYR A 119 -6.08 10.86 9.35
CA TYR A 119 -7.16 11.77 9.71
C TYR A 119 -6.60 12.96 10.51
N ARG A 120 -7.18 14.14 10.26
CA ARG A 120 -7.09 15.31 11.15
C ARG A 120 -8.13 15.21 12.26
N GLU A 121 -8.00 16.03 13.28
CA GLU A 121 -8.98 16.12 14.37
C GLU A 121 -10.40 16.36 13.84
N ALA A 122 -10.57 17.30 12.91
CA ALA A 122 -11.86 17.58 12.29
C ALA A 122 -12.48 16.35 11.59
N ASP A 123 -11.65 15.55 10.91
CA ASP A 123 -12.08 14.32 10.24
C ASP A 123 -12.52 13.26 11.26
N LEU A 124 -11.80 13.16 12.39
CA LEU A 124 -12.16 12.26 13.49
C LEU A 124 -13.46 12.70 14.17
N ILE A 125 -13.70 13.99 14.32
CA ILE A 125 -14.96 14.54 14.85
C ILE A 125 -16.12 14.22 13.91
N ALA A 126 -15.95 14.43 12.60
CA ALA A 126 -16.98 14.11 11.61
C ALA A 126 -17.31 12.61 11.60
N GLU A 127 -16.29 11.77 11.67
CA GLU A 127 -16.45 10.31 11.74
C GLU A 127 -17.10 9.86 13.06
N ALA A 128 -16.73 10.47 14.18
CA ALA A 128 -17.37 10.23 15.47
C ALA A 128 -18.86 10.56 15.42
N ARG A 129 -19.24 11.74 14.87
CA ARG A 129 -20.64 12.13 14.67
C ARG A 129 -21.39 11.14 13.79
N ARG A 130 -20.81 10.72 12.66
CA ARG A 130 -21.40 9.72 11.75
C ARG A 130 -21.69 8.38 12.45
N ARG A 131 -20.85 8.02 13.42
CA ARG A 131 -20.98 6.79 14.22
C ARG A 131 -21.79 6.97 15.51
N GLY A 132 -22.34 8.17 15.76
CA GLY A 132 -23.08 8.47 16.99
C GLY A 132 -22.21 8.51 18.25
N LEU A 133 -20.89 8.69 18.11
CA LEU A 133 -19.95 8.78 19.21
C LEU A 133 -19.80 10.24 19.67
N GLY A 134 -19.87 10.46 20.98
CA GLY A 134 -19.53 11.75 21.58
C GLY A 134 -18.02 11.95 21.68
N THR A 135 -17.56 13.21 21.67
CA THR A 135 -16.16 13.54 21.95
C THR A 135 -15.92 13.38 23.46
N PRO A 136 -15.01 12.50 23.91
CA PRO A 136 -14.75 12.31 25.33
C PRO A 136 -14.12 13.57 25.94
N ALA A 137 -14.46 13.87 27.20
CA ALA A 137 -13.81 14.94 27.95
C ALA A 137 -12.33 14.60 28.16
N TYR A 138 -11.44 15.55 27.89
CA TYR A 138 -10.02 15.39 28.17
C TYR A 138 -9.79 15.38 29.69
N VAL A 139 -9.26 14.29 30.22
CA VAL A 139 -8.80 14.20 31.60
C VAL A 139 -7.27 14.29 31.58
N PRO A 140 -6.66 15.41 32.03
CA PRO A 140 -5.21 15.51 32.10
C PRO A 140 -4.64 14.44 33.05
N PRO A 141 -3.45 13.89 32.77
CA PRO A 141 -2.81 12.94 33.67
C PRO A 141 -2.53 13.62 35.02
N ALA A 142 -2.69 12.87 36.11
CA ALA A 142 -2.30 13.33 37.43
C ALA A 142 -0.81 13.72 37.39
N ARG A 143 -0.49 14.93 37.84
CA ARG A 143 0.91 15.36 37.99
C ARG A 143 1.57 14.42 39.00
N VAL A 144 2.59 13.69 38.57
CA VAL A 144 3.47 12.89 39.44
C VAL A 144 4.42 13.82 40.17
#